data_AF-A0A9Y2MZ01-F1
#
_entry.id   AF-A0A9Y2MZ01-F1
#
_cell.length_a   1.000
_cell.length_b   1.000
_cell.length_c   1.000
_cell.angle_alpha   90.00
_cell.angle_beta   90.00
_cell.angle_gamma   90.00
#
_symmetry.space_group_name_H-M   'P 1'
#
loop_
_entity.id
_entity.type
_entity.pdbx_description
1 polymer ?
#
loop_
_entity_poly.entity_id
_entity_poly.type
_entity_poly.pdbx_seq_one_letter_code
_entity_poly.pdbx_strand_id
1 'polypeptide(L)'
;MAGHWTPCNEAELTAGWRLWLELGSCTWPGPEWDGTPAEAVTGLTRLFSTCNEILESYRRSGGPDSAGIIGLVRSMFLAANWTLDLWRDDTAPLDAERAALLHGDLAGFAEHAEAVRTLLARGGGWSSLPG
;
A
#
# COMPACT_ATOMS: atom_id res chain seq x y z
N MET A 1 -4.85 13.59 13.78
CA MET A 1 -6.18 13.78 13.15
C MET A 1 -6.44 12.55 12.32
N ALA A 2 -7.48 11.77 12.64
CA ALA A 2 -7.93 10.71 11.73
C ALA A 2 -8.49 11.42 10.49
N GLY A 3 -7.74 11.41 9.39
CA GLY A 3 -8.21 12.00 8.14
C GLY A 3 -9.51 11.31 7.70
N HIS A 4 -10.39 12.02 7.01
CA HIS A 4 -11.46 11.39 6.26
C HIS A 4 -11.10 11.49 4.78
N TRP A 5 -11.29 10.40 4.03
CA TRP A 5 -11.32 10.44 2.58
C TRP A 5 -12.78 10.49 2.15
N THR A 6 -13.11 11.38 1.22
CA THR A 6 -14.44 11.44 0.58
C THR A 6 -14.17 11.74 -0.89
N PRO A 7 -14.61 10.88 -1.82
CA PRO A 7 -14.33 11.06 -3.23
C PRO A 7 -15.01 12.32 -3.76
N CYS A 8 -14.29 13.15 -4.51
CA CYS A 8 -14.83 14.37 -5.11
C CYS A 8 -15.59 14.10 -6.41
N ASN A 9 -15.38 12.93 -7.03
CA ASN A 9 -16.05 12.50 -8.26
C ASN A 9 -16.01 10.97 -8.41
N GLU A 10 -16.68 10.45 -9.44
CA GLU A 10 -16.74 9.02 -9.74
C GLU A 10 -15.37 8.42 -10.10
N ALA A 11 -14.50 9.18 -10.76
CA ALA A 11 -13.15 8.74 -11.09
C ALA A 11 -12.31 8.52 -9.82
N GLU A 12 -12.44 9.39 -8.81
CA GLU A 12 -11.76 9.23 -7.53
C GLU A 12 -12.35 8.06 -6.74
N LEU A 13 -13.68 7.89 -6.74
CA LEU A 13 -14.32 6.72 -6.12
C LEU A 13 -13.81 5.42 -6.74
N THR A 14 -13.71 5.35 -8.07
CA THR A 14 -13.17 4.19 -8.81
C THR A 14 -11.70 3.94 -8.48
N ALA A 15 -10.89 4.99 -8.41
CA ALA A 15 -9.49 4.90 -8.01
C ALA A 15 -9.33 4.39 -6.56
N GLY A 16 -10.16 4.90 -5.65
CA GLY A 16 -10.22 4.44 -4.26
C GLY A 16 -10.66 2.98 -4.14
N TRP A 17 -11.60 2.53 -4.98
CA TRP A 17 -12.06 1.13 -4.99
C TRP A 17 -10.95 0.19 -5.42
N ARG A 18 -10.24 0.53 -6.51
CA ARG A 18 -9.09 -0.24 -6.99
C ARG A 18 -8.00 -0.34 -5.92
N LEU A 19 -7.70 0.77 -5.24
CA LEU A 19 -6.72 0.77 -4.16
C LEU A 19 -7.18 -0.10 -2.98
N TRP A 20 -8.45 -0.02 -2.59
CA TRP A 20 -9.00 -0.82 -1.49
C TRP A 20 -8.93 -2.33 -1.77
N LEU A 21 -9.22 -2.74 -3.00
CA LEU A 21 -9.09 -4.13 -3.45
C LEU A 21 -7.64 -4.61 -3.43
N GLU A 22 -6.73 -3.80 -3.99
CA GLU A 22 -5.30 -4.13 -4.04
C GLU A 22 -4.74 -4.36 -2.63
N LEU A 23 -5.03 -3.44 -1.70
CA LEU A 23 -4.57 -3.55 -0.31
C LEU A 23 -5.15 -4.77 0.41
N GLY A 24 -6.39 -5.16 0.10
CA GLY A 24 -6.99 -6.39 0.64
C GLY A 24 -6.40 -7.68 0.08
N SER A 25 -5.82 -7.63 -1.12
CA SER A 25 -5.18 -8.79 -1.76
C SER A 25 -3.72 -8.99 -1.36
N CYS A 26 -3.11 -7.98 -0.74
CA CYS A 26 -1.71 -8.03 -0.34
C CYS A 26 -1.51 -8.97 0.86
N THR A 27 -0.50 -9.83 0.79
CA THR A 27 -0.04 -10.67 1.90
C THR A 27 1.43 -10.35 2.16
N TRP A 28 1.77 -10.18 3.44
CA TRP A 28 3.13 -9.84 3.86
C TRP A 28 3.75 -11.08 4.53
N PRO A 29 5.03 -11.38 4.25
CA PRO A 29 5.74 -12.47 4.92
C PRO A 29 5.67 -12.36 6.44
N GLY A 30 5.12 -13.40 7.08
CA GLY A 30 5.12 -13.57 8.53
C GLY A 30 6.48 -14.01 9.06
N PRO A 31 6.68 -14.03 10.39
CA PRO A 31 7.95 -14.40 11.04
C PRO A 31 8.48 -15.80 10.71
N GLU A 32 7.61 -16.69 10.23
CA GLU A 32 7.93 -18.05 9.81
C GLU A 32 8.50 -18.18 8.39
N TRP A 33 8.54 -17.09 7.62
CA TRP A 33 9.02 -17.08 6.24
C TRP A 33 10.56 -17.09 6.15
N ASP A 34 11.11 -17.84 5.20
CA ASP A 34 12.54 -18.21 5.14
C ASP A 34 13.27 -17.84 3.83
N GLY A 35 12.71 -16.95 3.02
CA GLY A 35 13.28 -16.51 1.73
C GLY A 35 14.28 -15.35 1.83
N THR A 36 14.57 -14.72 0.69
CA THR A 36 15.49 -13.56 0.58
C THR A 36 14.75 -12.22 0.72
N PRO A 37 15.34 -11.20 1.36
CA PRO A 37 14.64 -9.92 1.57
C PRO A 37 14.01 -9.32 0.31
N ALA A 38 14.69 -9.44 -0.83
CA ALA A 38 14.16 -9.05 -2.14
C ALA A 38 12.84 -9.75 -2.50
N GLU A 39 12.72 -11.06 -2.23
CA GLU A 39 11.47 -11.82 -2.40
C GLU A 39 10.39 -11.34 -1.43
N ALA A 40 10.75 -11.08 -0.18
CA ALA A 40 9.82 -10.59 0.85
C ALA A 40 9.16 -9.25 0.47
N VAL A 41 9.92 -8.34 -0.13
CA VAL A 41 9.43 -7.00 -0.55
C VAL A 41 8.88 -6.96 -1.98
N THR A 42 8.82 -8.10 -2.68
CA THR A 42 8.25 -8.17 -4.04
C THR A 42 6.77 -7.74 -4.04
N GLY A 43 6.02 -8.06 -2.99
CA GLY A 43 4.63 -7.58 -2.82
C GLY A 43 4.53 -6.06 -2.80
N LEU A 44 5.45 -5.36 -2.12
CA LEU A 44 5.51 -3.89 -2.09
C LEU A 44 5.79 -3.31 -3.47
N THR A 45 6.69 -3.94 -4.23
CA THR A 45 7.01 -3.51 -5.60
C THR A 45 5.80 -3.62 -6.52
N ARG A 46 5.03 -4.71 -6.43
CA ARG A 46 3.78 -4.90 -7.19
C ARG A 46 2.74 -3.84 -6.83
N LEU A 47 2.52 -3.64 -5.53
CA LEU A 47 1.60 -2.61 -5.02
C LEU A 47 1.98 -1.21 -5.53
N PHE A 48 3.27 -0.88 -5.62
CA PHE A 48 3.73 0.41 -6.16
C PHE A 48 3.41 0.58 -7.65
N SER A 49 3.57 -0.48 -8.44
CA SER A 49 3.15 -0.47 -9.85
C SER A 49 1.64 -0.24 -9.95
N THR A 50 0.82 -0.96 -9.17
CA THR A 50 -0.64 -0.77 -9.14
C THR A 50 -1.02 0.65 -8.71
N CYS A 51 -0.36 1.21 -7.69
CA CYS A 51 -0.54 2.58 -7.23
C CYS A 51 -0.24 3.61 -8.34
N ASN A 52 0.84 3.42 -9.10
CA ASN A 52 1.16 4.28 -10.23
C ASN A 52 0.11 4.20 -11.33
N GLU A 53 -0.36 2.99 -11.68
CA GLU A 53 -1.43 2.80 -12.67
C GLU A 53 -2.75 3.45 -12.24
N ILE A 54 -3.10 3.37 -10.96
CA ILE A 54 -4.28 4.04 -10.39
C ILE A 54 -4.17 5.56 -10.57
N LEU A 55 -3.01 6.15 -10.23
CA LEU A 55 -2.79 7.59 -10.39
C LEU A 55 -2.79 8.03 -11.85
N GLU A 56 -2.16 7.27 -12.73
CA GLU A 56 -2.13 7.57 -14.16
C GLU A 56 -3.54 7.51 -14.76
N SER A 57 -4.30 6.46 -14.42
CA SER A 57 -5.70 6.34 -14.84
C SER A 57 -6.55 7.50 -14.34
N TYR A 58 -6.41 7.88 -13.07
CA TYR A 58 -7.15 8.99 -12.48
C TYR A 58 -6.85 10.34 -13.16
N ARG A 59 -5.56 10.62 -13.43
CA ARG A 59 -5.13 11.82 -14.14
C ARG A 59 -5.65 11.85 -15.57
N ARG A 60 -5.64 10.71 -16.28
CA ARG A 60 -6.17 10.61 -17.65
C ARG A 60 -7.67 10.90 -17.72
N SER A 61 -8.41 10.62 -16.65
CA SER A 61 -9.82 10.97 -16.49
C SER A 61 -10.07 12.46 -16.17
N GLY A 62 -9.02 13.29 -16.09
CA GLY A 62 -9.14 14.72 -15.81
C GLY A 62 -9.37 15.06 -14.33
N GLY A 63 -9.03 14.13 -13.42
CA GLY A 63 -9.17 14.35 -11.98
C GLY A 63 -8.22 15.44 -11.45
N PRO A 64 -8.65 16.28 -10.48
CA PRO A 64 -7.80 17.33 -9.91
C PRO A 64 -6.62 16.77 -9.10
N ASP A 65 -5.48 17.48 -9.14
CA ASP A 65 -4.27 17.14 -8.38
C ASP A 65 -4.42 17.26 -6.85
N SER A 66 -5.47 17.95 -6.39
CA SER A 66 -5.82 18.10 -4.98
C SER A 66 -6.67 16.94 -4.43
N ALA A 67 -7.00 15.93 -5.25
CA ALA A 67 -7.83 14.81 -4.84
C ALA A 67 -7.20 13.99 -3.71
N GLY A 68 -8.02 13.52 -2.78
CA GLY A 68 -7.57 12.78 -1.61
C GLY A 68 -6.85 11.48 -1.98
N ILE A 69 -7.27 10.82 -3.06
CA ILE A 69 -6.62 9.60 -3.55
C ILE A 69 -5.13 9.79 -3.87
N ILE A 70 -4.75 10.98 -4.34
CA ILE A 70 -3.34 11.30 -4.62
C ILE A 70 -2.54 11.34 -3.31
N GLY A 71 -3.12 11.93 -2.27
CA GLY A 71 -2.53 11.95 -0.93
C GLY A 71 -2.39 10.54 -0.35
N LEU A 72 -3.42 9.70 -0.48
CA LEU A 72 -3.40 8.32 0.00
C LEU A 72 -2.31 7.50 -0.70
N VAL A 73 -2.25 7.54 -2.04
CA VAL A 73 -1.21 6.82 -2.78
C VAL A 73 0.20 7.33 -2.44
N ARG A 74 0.38 8.65 -2.31
CA ARG A 74 1.66 9.23 -1.84
C ARG A 74 2.06 8.74 -0.45
N SER A 75 1.09 8.58 0.46
CA SER A 75 1.37 8.03 1.78
C SER A 75 1.87 6.59 1.72
N MET A 76 1.34 5.77 0.80
CA MET A 76 1.83 4.40 0.57
C MET A 76 3.27 4.40 0.09
N PHE A 77 3.61 5.30 -0.84
CA PHE A 77 4.98 5.46 -1.31
C PHE A 77 5.93 5.83 -0.18
N LEU A 78 5.54 6.80 0.65
CA LEU A 78 6.33 7.23 1.80
C LEU A 78 6.53 6.11 2.83
N ALA A 79 5.48 5.34 3.12
CA ALA A 79 5.52 4.26 4.11
C ALA A 79 6.47 3.12 3.71
N ALA A 80 6.54 2.78 2.42
CA ALA A 80 7.39 1.68 1.93
C ALA A 80 8.75 2.12 1.39
N ASN A 81 9.04 3.42 1.25
CA ASN A 81 10.27 3.89 0.61
C ASN A 81 11.52 3.33 1.30
N TRP A 82 11.61 3.44 2.63
CA TRP A 82 12.76 2.94 3.38
C TRP A 82 12.91 1.43 3.29
N THR A 83 11.81 0.68 3.43
CA THR A 83 11.80 -0.78 3.29
C THR A 83 12.29 -1.21 1.91
N LEU A 84 11.83 -0.56 0.86
CA LEU A 84 12.24 -0.87 -0.51
C LEU A 84 13.65 -0.40 -0.83
N ASP A 85 14.15 0.66 -0.23
CA ASP A 85 15.54 1.11 -0.41
C ASP A 85 16.53 0.18 0.29
N LEU A 86 16.13 -0.42 1.41
CA LEU A 86 16.97 -1.32 2.20
C LEU A 86 17.01 -2.75 1.63
N TRP A 87 15.85 -3.30 1.23
CA TRP A 87 15.72 -4.76 1.04
C TRP A 87 15.58 -5.22 -0.41
N ARG A 88 15.24 -4.34 -1.35
CA ARG A 88 14.82 -4.72 -2.72
C ARG A 88 15.90 -5.44 -3.53
N ASP A 89 17.15 -5.06 -3.33
CA ASP A 89 18.30 -5.64 -4.05
C ASP A 89 19.07 -6.65 -3.17
N ASP A 90 18.57 -6.91 -1.96
CA ASP A 90 19.21 -7.79 -1.00
C ASP A 90 18.77 -9.24 -1.22
N THR A 91 19.68 -10.01 -1.84
CA THR A 91 19.50 -11.42 -2.17
C THR A 91 20.28 -12.34 -1.23
N ALA A 92 20.89 -11.79 -0.17
CA ALA A 92 21.62 -12.58 0.80
C ALA A 92 20.65 -13.24 1.80
N PRO A 93 20.94 -14.45 2.28
CA PRO A 93 20.17 -15.08 3.34
C PRO A 93 20.08 -14.17 4.58
N LEU A 94 18.94 -14.20 5.26
CA LEU A 94 18.72 -13.46 6.50
C LEU A 94 19.39 -14.17 7.68
N ASP A 95 20.15 -13.41 8.47
CA ASP A 95 20.40 -13.79 9.85
C ASP A 95 19.23 -13.34 10.75
N ALA A 96 19.23 -13.77 12.01
CA ALA A 96 18.13 -13.52 12.93
C ALA A 96 17.88 -12.02 13.20
N GLU A 97 18.93 -11.19 13.17
CA GLU A 97 18.82 -9.75 13.41
C GLU A 97 18.18 -9.05 12.22
N ARG A 98 18.66 -9.36 11.01
CA ARG A 98 18.09 -8.83 9.76
C ARG A 98 16.67 -9.31 9.53
N ALA A 99 16.34 -10.55 9.90
CA ALA A 99 14.98 -11.06 9.81
C ALA A 99 14.03 -10.25 10.71
N ALA A 100 14.43 -9.99 11.97
CA ALA A 100 13.64 -9.18 12.89
C ALA A 100 13.43 -7.75 12.36
N LEU A 101 14.46 -7.14 11.75
CA LEU A 101 14.37 -5.81 11.14
C LEU A 101 13.39 -5.79 9.95
N LEU A 102 13.54 -6.74 9.02
CA LEU A 102 12.66 -6.88 7.85
C LEU A 102 11.19 -7.05 8.26
N HIS A 103 10.92 -7.93 9.24
CA HIS A 103 9.54 -8.13 9.71
C HIS A 103 8.99 -6.90 10.44
N GLY A 104 9.83 -6.16 11.17
CA GLY A 104 9.45 -4.87 11.76
C GLY A 104 9.03 -3.85 10.70
N ASP A 105 9.82 -3.71 9.63
CA ASP A 105 9.52 -2.82 8.52
C ASP A 105 8.22 -3.22 7.79
N LEU A 106 8.07 -4.51 7.49
CA LEU A 106 6.86 -5.05 6.84
C LEU A 106 5.62 -4.89 7.73
N ALA A 107 5.74 -5.08 9.04
CA ALA A 107 4.65 -4.88 9.98
C ALA A 107 4.23 -3.40 10.03
N GLY A 108 5.19 -2.47 10.09
CA GLY A 108 4.90 -1.04 10.05
C GLY A 108 4.19 -0.62 8.75
N PHE A 109 4.60 -1.19 7.61
CA PHE A 109 3.90 -0.99 6.35
C PHE A 109 2.49 -1.58 6.37
N ALA A 110 2.33 -2.81 6.87
CA ALA A 110 1.04 -3.50 6.94
C ALA A 110 0.02 -2.72 7.79
N GLU A 111 0.46 -2.16 8.91
CA GLU A 111 -0.37 -1.28 9.76
C GLU A 111 -0.84 -0.03 9.00
N HIS A 112 0.06 0.62 8.25
CA HIS A 112 -0.29 1.77 7.42
C HIS A 112 -1.25 1.41 6.28
N ALA A 113 -0.99 0.29 5.60
CA ALA A 113 -1.86 -0.23 4.54
C ALA A 113 -3.27 -0.50 5.06
N GLU A 114 -3.41 -1.12 6.23
CA GLU A 114 -4.71 -1.37 6.87
C GLU A 114 -5.40 -0.07 7.28
N ALA A 115 -4.66 0.91 7.79
CA ALA A 115 -5.21 2.23 8.09
C ALA A 115 -5.78 2.92 6.84
N VAL A 116 -5.04 2.90 5.72
CA VAL A 116 -5.52 3.44 4.43
C VAL A 116 -6.73 2.66 3.93
N ARG A 117 -6.70 1.33 4.01
CA ARG A 117 -7.82 0.48 3.60
C ARG A 117 -9.08 0.76 4.41
N THR A 118 -8.95 0.92 5.72
CA THR A 118 -10.06 1.31 6.61
C THR A 118 -10.62 2.70 6.24
N LEU A 119 -9.75 3.66 5.91
CA LEU A 119 -10.17 4.99 5.46
C LEU A 119 -10.96 4.93 4.14
N LEU A 120 -10.47 4.16 3.16
CA LEU A 120 -11.15 3.93 1.90
C LEU A 120 -12.49 3.25 2.09
N ALA A 121 -12.56 2.21 2.95
CA ALA A 121 -13.80 1.51 3.24
C ALA A 121 -14.87 2.43 3.86
N ARG A 122 -14.46 3.38 4.72
CA ARG A 122 -15.37 4.37 5.30
C ARG A 122 -15.81 5.40 4.26
N GLY A 123 -14.87 5.98 3.52
CA GLY A 123 -15.16 7.04 2.54
C GLY A 123 -15.91 6.56 1.29
N GLY A 124 -15.69 5.30 0.88
CA GLY A 124 -16.34 4.68 -0.28
C GLY A 124 -17.65 3.95 0.04
N GLY A 125 -18.02 3.84 1.32
CA GLY A 125 -19.21 3.11 1.75
C GLY A 125 -19.07 1.58 1.68
N TRP A 126 -17.83 1.06 1.75
CA TRP A 126 -17.50 -0.37 1.65
C TRP A 126 -17.25 -1.04 3.00
N SER A 127 -17.48 -0.33 4.11
CA SER A 127 -17.19 -0.84 5.47
C SER A 127 -17.97 -2.12 5.84
N SER A 128 -19.05 -2.43 5.14
CA SER A 128 -19.84 -3.65 5.31
C SER A 128 -19.50 -4.76 4.31
N LEU A 129 -18.58 -4.53 3.38
CA LEU A 129 -18.16 -5.55 2.42
C LEU A 129 -17.11 -6.48 3.07
N PRO A 130 -17.21 -7.80 2.86
CA PRO A 130 -16.17 -8.71 3.30
C PRO A 130 -14.86 -8.33 2.62
N GLY A 131 -13.82 -8.21 3.44
CA GLY A 131 -12.48 -7.87 3.02
C GLY A 131 -11.66 -9.06 2.58
#